data_AF-A0A7D0PAM8-F1
#
_entry.id   AF-A0A7D0PAM8-F1
#
_cell.length_a   1.000
_cell.length_b   1.000
_cell.length_c   1.000
_cell.angle_alpha   90.00
_cell.angle_beta   90.00
_cell.angle_gamma   90.00
#
_symmetry.space_group_name_H-M   'P 1'
#
loop_
_entity.id
_entity.type
_entity.pdbx_description
1 polymer ?
#
loop_
_entity_poly.entity_id
_entity_poly.type
_entity_poly.pdbx_seq_one_letter_code
_entity_poly.pdbx_strand_id
1 'polypeptide(L)'
;MCLISIVFSKWYAAFGFIIAALFQLFITCMLGTMIEIQNDLLLRHIWNFPWYLMKVPEQKQYMLLLMKAQNPNNFVFDIGGPLNMETFTKIINTIYSVFMIFLS
;
A
#
# COMPACT_ATOMS: atom_id res chain seq x y z
N MET A 1 -11.91 -22.41 -36.87
CA MET A 1 -11.12 -21.18 -37.11
C MET A 1 -11.56 -20.05 -36.18
N CYS A 2 -12.80 -19.55 -36.25
CA CYS A 2 -13.25 -18.42 -35.40
C CYS A 2 -13.20 -18.68 -33.89
N LEU A 3 -13.52 -19.90 -33.43
CA LEU A 3 -13.52 -20.26 -32.00
C LEU A 3 -12.11 -20.21 -31.39
N ILE A 4 -11.09 -20.66 -32.13
CA ILE A 4 -9.67 -20.55 -31.73
C ILE A 4 -9.27 -19.08 -31.59
N SER A 5 -9.64 -18.23 -32.56
CA SER A 5 -9.28 -16.81 -32.55
C SER A 5 -9.91 -16.05 -31.37
N ILE A 6 -11.14 -16.40 -30.98
CA ILE A 6 -11.81 -15.81 -29.82
C ILE A 6 -11.10 -16.22 -28.54
N VAL A 7 -10.73 -17.50 -28.40
CA VAL A 7 -10.01 -18.02 -27.24
C VAL A 7 -8.68 -17.27 -27.09
N PHE A 8 -7.84 -17.20 -28.14
CA PHE A 8 -6.55 -16.48 -28.09
C PHE A 8 -6.69 -15.01 -27.70
N SER A 9 -7.72 -14.32 -28.21
CA SER A 9 -7.98 -12.92 -27.84
C SER A 9 -8.30 -12.75 -26.36
N LYS A 10 -9.08 -13.67 -25.77
CA LYS A 10 -9.42 -13.60 -24.34
C LYS A 10 -8.23 -13.92 -23.43
N TRP A 11 -7.38 -14.88 -23.81
CA TRP A 11 -6.15 -15.18 -23.06
C TRP A 11 -5.21 -13.97 -23.00
N TYR A 12 -5.00 -13.30 -24.14
CA TYR A 12 -4.15 -12.10 -24.18
C TYR A 12 -4.70 -10.96 -23.31
N ALA A 13 -6.01 -10.72 -23.35
CA ALA A 13 -6.66 -9.74 -22.49
C ALA A 13 -6.52 -10.08 -21.00
N ALA A 14 -6.67 -11.36 -20.63
CA ALA A 14 -6.52 -11.81 -19.24
C ALA A 14 -5.11 -11.59 -18.69
N PHE A 15 -4.07 -11.93 -19.46
CA PHE A 15 -2.68 -11.65 -19.08
C PHE A 15 -2.42 -10.14 -18.91
N GLY A 16 -2.94 -9.32 -19.81
CA GLY A 16 -2.86 -7.86 -19.69
C GLY A 16 -3.49 -7.32 -18.41
N PHE A 17 -4.67 -7.83 -18.04
CA PHE A 17 -5.35 -7.46 -16.79
C PHE A 17 -4.57 -7.86 -15.54
N ILE A 18 -3.98 -9.06 -15.51
CA ILE A 18 -3.17 -9.53 -14.38
C ILE A 18 -1.93 -8.64 -14.19
N ILE A 19 -1.23 -8.32 -15.27
CA ILE A 19 -0.04 -7.45 -15.22
C ILE A 19 -0.41 -6.05 -14.76
N ALA A 20 -1.52 -5.49 -15.26
CA ALA A 20 -2.01 -4.18 -14.83
C ALA A 20 -2.38 -4.17 -13.34
N ALA A 21 -3.06 -5.21 -12.85
CA ALA A 21 -3.42 -5.33 -11.43
C ALA A 21 -2.18 -5.46 -10.53
N LEU A 22 -1.18 -6.24 -10.93
CA LEU A 22 0.10 -6.34 -10.22
C LEU A 22 0.82 -4.99 -10.15
N PHE A 23 0.83 -4.25 -11.26
CA PHE A 23 1.46 -2.93 -11.32
C PHE A 23 0.74 -1.92 -10.43
N GLN A 24 -0.60 -1.92 -10.45
CA GLN A 24 -1.40 -1.08 -9.58
C GLN A 24 -1.16 -1.41 -8.10
N LEU A 25 -1.10 -2.69 -7.74
CA LEU A 25 -0.83 -3.14 -6.37
C LEU A 25 0.59 -2.74 -5.92
N PHE A 26 1.59 -2.86 -6.80
CA PHE A 26 2.96 -2.42 -6.54
C PHE A 26 3.02 -0.91 -6.22
N ILE A 27 2.39 -0.07 -7.04
CA ILE A 27 2.36 1.38 -6.83
C ILE A 27 1.70 1.71 -5.50
N THR A 28 0.55 1.09 -5.18
CA THR A 28 -0.15 1.35 -3.91
C THR A 28 0.67 0.95 -2.69
N CYS A 29 1.44 -0.15 -2.76
CA CYS A 29 2.30 -0.55 -1.66
C CYS A 29 3.50 0.38 -1.50
N MET A 30 4.15 0.78 -2.61
CA MET A 30 5.25 1.75 -2.57
C MET A 30 4.81 3.08 -1.94
N LEU A 31 3.63 3.58 -2.32
CA LEU A 31 3.06 4.79 -1.73
C LEU A 31 2.78 4.60 -0.23
N GLY A 32 2.21 3.47 0.17
CA GLY A 32 1.97 3.12 1.58
C GLY A 32 3.25 3.17 2.43
N THR A 33 4.32 2.53 1.96
CA THR A 33 5.62 2.52 2.65
C THR A 33 6.26 3.90 2.74
N MET A 34 6.19 4.71 1.68
CA MET A 34 6.72 6.08 1.71
C MET A 34 5.98 6.96 2.72
N ILE A 35 4.65 6.80 2.83
CA ILE A 35 3.84 7.50 3.82
C ILE A 35 4.22 7.07 5.24
N GLU A 36 4.42 5.77 5.47
CA GLU A 36 4.80 5.23 6.79
C GLU A 36 6.16 5.77 7.25
N ILE A 37 7.16 5.78 6.36
CA ILE A 37 8.50 6.34 6.65
C ILE A 37 8.41 7.83 6.98
N GLN A 38 7.66 8.62 6.20
CA GLN A 38 7.49 10.05 6.45
C GLN A 38 6.75 10.31 7.77
N ASN A 39 5.78 9.47 8.11
CA ASN A 39 5.05 9.55 9.37
C ASN A 39 5.96 9.33 10.58
N ASP A 40 6.86 8.33 10.52
CA ASP A 40 7.83 8.06 11.57
C ASP A 40 8.84 9.21 11.75
N LEU A 41 9.32 9.79 10.64
CA LEU A 41 10.20 10.95 10.67
C LEU A 41 9.51 12.18 11.28
N LEU A 42 8.25 12.42 10.92
CA LEU A 42 7.43 13.48 11.51
C LEU A 42 7.23 13.27 13.00
N LEU A 43 6.84 12.06 13.45
CA LEU A 43 6.71 11.73 14.87
C LEU A 43 7.99 11.99 15.65
N ARG A 44 9.15 11.64 15.08
CA ARG A 44 10.45 11.85 15.73
C ARG A 44 10.82 13.33 15.83
N HIS A 45 10.49 14.14 14.83
CA HIS A 45 10.70 15.59 14.87
C HIS A 45 9.75 16.29 15.84
N ILE A 46 8.48 15.89 15.84
CA ILE A 46 7.47 16.32 16.79
C ILE A 46 7.96 16.07 18.23
N TRP A 47 8.42 14.86 18.53
CA TRP A 47 8.92 14.53 19.87
C TRP A 47 10.10 15.37 20.37
N ASN A 48 10.96 15.85 19.45
CA ASN A 48 12.12 16.67 19.78
C ASN A 48 11.79 18.18 19.84
N PHE A 49 10.58 18.59 19.47
CA PHE A 49 10.21 20.01 19.42
C PHE A 49 9.62 20.47 20.76
N PRO A 50 10.06 21.61 21.34
CA PRO A 50 9.47 22.14 22.57
C PRO A 50 8.07 22.71 22.32
N TRP A 51 7.05 21.85 22.42
CA TRP A 51 5.63 22.18 22.19
C TRP A 51 5.09 23.30 23.11
N TYR A 52 5.74 23.53 24.25
CA TYR A 52 5.38 24.54 25.23
C TYR A 52 5.80 25.97 24.84
N LEU A 53 6.63 26.14 23.80
CA LEU A 53 7.07 27.45 23.30
C LEU A 53 6.20 28.00 22.15
N MET A 54 5.27 27.22 21.59
CA MET A 54 4.45 27.62 20.44
C MET A 54 3.24 28.47 20.84
N LYS A 55 2.78 29.31 19.89
CA LYS A 55 1.53 30.05 20.02
C LYS A 55 0.33 29.10 19.93
N VAL A 56 -0.77 29.44 20.62
CA VAL A 56 -2.04 28.70 20.68
C VAL A 56 -2.57 28.18 19.31
N PRO A 57 -2.53 28.95 18.19
CA PRO A 57 -2.97 28.43 16.89
C PRO A 57 -2.10 27.27 16.37
N GLU A 58 -0.78 27.31 16.58
CA GLU A 58 0.17 26.31 16.09
C GLU A 58 0.10 25.03 16.94
N GLN A 59 -0.16 25.14 18.25
CA GLN A 59 -0.39 23.98 19.12
C GLN A 59 -1.62 23.16 18.70
N LYS A 60 -2.65 23.81 18.15
CA LYS A 60 -3.89 23.13 17.71
C LYS A 60 -3.66 22.33 16.42
N GLN A 61 -2.89 22.89 15.48
CA GLN A 61 -2.41 22.19 14.29
C GLN A 61 -1.45 21.06 14.70
N TYR A 62 -0.61 21.36 15.68
CA TYR A 62 0.14 20.47 16.56
C TYR A 62 -0.55 19.14 16.84
N MET A 63 -1.56 19.27 17.69
CA MET A 63 -2.36 18.17 18.23
C MET A 63 -3.12 17.41 17.14
N LEU A 64 -3.59 18.10 16.10
CA LEU A 64 -4.24 17.48 14.94
C LEU A 64 -3.28 16.58 14.15
N LEU A 65 -2.07 17.07 13.87
CA LEU A 65 -1.03 16.30 13.19
C LEU A 65 -0.64 15.07 14.01
N LEU A 66 -0.50 15.23 15.32
CA LEU A 66 -0.14 14.16 16.26
C LEU A 66 -1.24 13.10 16.37
N MET A 67 -2.52 13.50 16.44
CA MET A 67 -3.67 12.59 16.39
C MET A 67 -3.73 11.81 15.07
N LYS A 68 -3.39 12.46 13.96
CA LYS A 68 -3.35 11.83 12.63
C LYS A 68 -2.15 10.89 12.46
N ALA A 69 -1.02 11.16 13.11
CA ALA A 69 0.17 10.33 13.08
C ALA A 69 0.09 9.12 14.02
N GLN A 70 -0.56 9.27 15.18
CA GLN A 70 -0.82 8.21 16.16
C GLN A 70 -1.91 7.24 15.72
N ASN A 71 -2.81 7.69 14.86
CA ASN A 71 -3.74 6.82 14.18
C ASN A 71 -3.13 6.58 12.80
N PRO A 72 -2.11 5.69 12.68
CA PRO A 72 -1.56 5.39 11.37
C PRO A 72 -2.78 5.05 10.54
N ASN A 73 -2.99 5.82 9.48
CA ASN A 73 -4.05 5.58 8.54
C ASN A 73 -3.62 4.33 7.76
N ASN A 74 -3.58 3.22 8.51
CA ASN A 74 -3.51 1.88 8.02
C ASN A 74 -4.71 1.86 7.10
N PHE A 75 -4.44 1.92 5.80
CA PHE A 75 -5.37 1.44 4.82
C PHE A 75 -5.48 -0.06 5.11
N VAL A 76 -6.20 -0.39 6.19
CA VAL A 76 -6.57 -1.73 6.55
C VAL A 76 -7.58 -2.09 5.50
N PHE A 77 -7.12 -2.81 4.47
CA PHE A 77 -8.04 -3.69 3.80
C PHE A 77 -8.58 -4.61 4.90
N ASP A 78 -9.90 -4.63 5.07
CA ASP A 78 -10.67 -5.34 6.11
C ASP A 78 -10.22 -6.81 6.35
N ILE A 79 -9.46 -7.39 5.42
CA ILE A 79 -8.99 -8.78 5.40
C ILE A 79 -7.44 -8.91 5.37
N GLY A 80 -6.68 -7.81 5.32
CA GLY A 80 -5.28 -7.83 4.85
C GLY A 80 -4.27 -6.93 5.56
N GLY A 81 -4.37 -6.71 6.88
CA GLY A 81 -3.31 -6.06 7.67
C GLY A 81 -2.88 -4.65 7.21
N PRO A 82 -1.83 -4.06 7.79
CA PRO A 82 -1.27 -2.81 7.30
C PRO A 82 -0.64 -3.03 5.91
N LEU A 83 -0.81 -2.04 5.03
CA LEU A 83 -0.26 -1.97 3.68
C LEU A 83 1.26 -1.73 3.73
N ASN A 84 1.99 -2.72 4.25
CA ASN A 84 3.44 -2.72 4.40
C ASN A 84 4.11 -3.62 3.32
N MET A 85 5.39 -3.38 3.03
CA MET A 85 6.21 -4.18 2.08
C MET A 85 6.19 -5.69 2.39
N GLU A 86 6.02 -6.05 3.66
CA GLU A 86 5.85 -7.44 4.07
C GLU A 86 4.56 -8.08 3.52
N THR A 87 3.45 -7.34 3.51
CA THR A 87 2.17 -7.79 2.97
C THR A 87 2.23 -7.92 1.46
N PHE A 88 2.93 -7.02 0.78
CA PHE A 88 3.21 -7.12 -0.66
C PHE A 88 3.99 -8.38 -1.03
N THR A 89 5.06 -8.67 -0.29
CA THR A 89 5.89 -9.86 -0.52
C THR A 89 5.07 -11.15 -0.30
N LYS A 90 4.18 -11.18 0.70
CA LYS A 90 3.23 -12.28 0.92
C LYS A 90 2.24 -12.46 -0.23
N ILE A 91 1.67 -11.38 -0.74
CA ILE A 91 0.74 -11.41 -1.88
C ILE A 91 1.45 -11.96 -3.12
N ILE A 92 2.65 -11.46 -3.42
CA ILE A 92 3.46 -11.93 -4.55
C ILE A 92 3.80 -13.43 -4.42
N ASN A 93 4.25 -13.88 -3.25
CA ASN A 93 4.54 -15.29 -3.03
C ASN A 93 3.30 -16.18 -3.19
N THR A 94 2.13 -15.69 -2.79
CA THR A 94 0.85 -16.40 -2.96
C THR A 94 0.50 -16.50 -4.44
N ILE A 95 0.65 -15.41 -5.19
CA ILE A 95 0.43 -15.40 -6.64
C ILE A 95 1.37 -16.39 -7.34
N TYR A 96 2.68 -16.35 -7.04
CA TYR A 96 3.65 -17.32 -7.57
C TYR A 96 3.28 -18.77 -7.23
N SER A 97 2.83 -19.03 -6.00
CA SER A 97 2.40 -20.37 -5.59
C SER A 97 1.19 -20.85 -6.38
N VAL A 98 0.18 -19.98 -6.58
CA VAL A 98 -1.00 -20.30 -7.39
C VAL A 98 -0.63 -20.55 -8.85
N PHE A 99 0.25 -19.73 -9.43
CA PHE A 99 0.76 -19.96 -10.78
C PHE A 99 1.50 -21.29 -10.91
N MET A 100 2.34 -21.63 -9.94
CA MET A 100 3.08 -22.89 -9.94
C MET A 100 2.14 -24.10 -9.86
N ILE A 101 1.09 -24.04 -9.03
CA ILE A 101 0.06 -25.09 -8.95
C ILE A 101 -0.71 -25.21 -10.26
N PHE A 102 -1.05 -24.10 -10.92
CA PHE A 102 -1.75 -24.13 -12.20
C PHE A 102 -0.90 -24.64 -13.36
N LEU A 103 0.43 -24.46 -13.27
CA LEU A 103 1.39 -24.92 -14.29
C LEU A 103 1.75 -26.40 -14.13
N SER A 104 1.54 -26.99 -12.95
CA SER A 104 1.77 -28.41 -12.63
C SER A 104 0.59 -29.29 -13.00
#